data_AF-A0AAV9LS36-F1
#
_entry.id   AF-A0AAV9LS36-F1
#
_cell.length_a   1.000
_cell.length_b   1.000
_cell.length_c   1.000
_cell.angle_alpha   90.00
_cell.angle_beta   90.00
_cell.angle_gamma   90.00
#
_symmetry.space_group_name_H-M   'P 1'
#
loop_
_entity.id
_entity.type
_entity.pdbx_description
1 polymer ?
#
loop_
_entity_poly.entity_id
_entity_poly.type
_entity_poly.pdbx_seq_one_letter_code
_entity_poly.pdbx_strand_id
1 'polypeptide(L)'
;MTKKRVRSTRNLDPIMKKVTLDQRLEALRKQANELSILCNIELGMIVFTPGENNAFVWPSLIEAKDSVKKYLASFNKGNLEKLERHDHHLKKIKMVEQKENGETLFNQLVKAERRVDELDITETKSLLKLFAVKRSKLDERKKTTKCKC
;
A
#
# COMPACT_ATOMS: atom_id res chain seq x y z
N MET A 1 30.28 6.45 -0.80
CA MET A 1 29.13 6.33 -1.73
C MET A 1 27.83 6.35 -0.93
N THR A 2 27.25 7.52 -0.69
CA THR A 2 26.00 7.70 0.06
C THR A 2 24.81 7.34 -0.83
N LYS A 3 24.14 6.21 -0.54
CA LYS A 3 22.92 5.82 -1.27
C LYS A 3 21.81 6.83 -0.98
N LYS A 4 21.31 7.49 -2.02
CA LYS A 4 20.16 8.42 -1.95
C LYS A 4 18.95 7.66 -1.38
N ARG A 5 18.33 8.22 -0.33
CA ARG A 5 17.11 7.66 0.28
C ARG A 5 15.97 7.68 -0.74
N VAL A 6 15.65 6.52 -1.32
CA VAL A 6 14.53 6.39 -2.26
C VAL A 6 13.22 6.54 -1.48
N ARG A 7 12.50 7.64 -1.71
CA ARG A 7 11.11 7.79 -1.22
C ARG A 7 10.28 6.66 -1.83
N SER A 8 9.39 6.08 -1.03
CA SER A 8 8.38 5.12 -1.49
C SER A 8 7.53 5.78 -2.58
N THR A 9 7.94 5.63 -3.83
CA THR A 9 7.33 6.24 -5.00
C THR A 9 6.94 5.09 -5.91
N ARG A 10 5.64 4.95 -6.15
CA ARG A 10 5.06 3.95 -7.06
C ARG A 10 5.32 4.27 -8.54
N ASN A 11 5.94 5.41 -8.83
CA ASN A 11 6.30 5.89 -10.16
C ASN A 11 7.74 5.51 -10.52
N LEU A 12 8.06 4.22 -10.44
CA LEU A 12 9.28 3.66 -11.04
C LEU A 12 8.91 2.97 -12.35
N ASP A 13 9.81 3.02 -13.33
CA ASP A 13 9.76 2.21 -14.55
C ASP A 13 9.55 0.72 -14.21
N PRO A 14 8.75 -0.04 -14.97
CA PRO A 14 8.48 -1.47 -14.71
C PRO A 14 9.75 -2.33 -14.51
N ILE A 15 10.81 -2.09 -15.29
CA ILE A 15 12.09 -2.80 -15.18
C ILE A 15 12.75 -2.46 -13.85
N MET A 16 12.79 -1.17 -13.51
CA MET A 16 13.39 -0.69 -12.27
C MET A 16 12.59 -1.13 -11.03
N LYS A 17 11.26 -1.27 -11.14
CA LYS A 17 10.41 -1.88 -10.11
C LYS A 17 10.79 -3.32 -9.85
N LYS A 18 10.96 -4.13 -10.90
CA LYS A 18 11.34 -5.53 -10.77
C LYS A 18 12.71 -5.69 -10.12
N VAL A 19 13.73 -4.99 -10.61
CA VAL A 19 15.08 -5.00 -10.01
C VAL A 19 15.03 -4.58 -8.54
N THR A 20 14.26 -3.54 -8.21
CA THR A 20 14.11 -3.09 -6.83
C THR A 20 13.40 -4.12 -5.95
N LEU A 21 12.38 -4.81 -6.48
CA LEU A 21 11.67 -5.86 -5.77
C LEU A 21 12.59 -7.04 -5.48
N ASP A 22 13.33 -7.54 -6.48
CA ASP A 22 14.25 -8.67 -6.35
C ASP A 22 15.34 -8.36 -5.31
N GLN A 23 15.95 -7.17 -5.37
CA GLN A 23 16.95 -6.74 -4.39
C GLN A 23 16.39 -6.67 -2.96
N ARG A 24 15.14 -6.22 -2.81
CA ARG A 24 14.48 -6.13 -1.51
C ARG A 24 14.07 -7.49 -0.97
N LEU A 25 13.58 -8.39 -1.83
CA LEU A 25 13.26 -9.77 -1.45
C LEU A 25 14.51 -10.51 -0.99
N GLU A 26 15.63 -10.35 -1.70
CA GLU A 26 16.90 -10.97 -1.30
C GLU A 26 17.44 -10.40 0.02
N ALA A 27 17.34 -9.08 0.23
CA ALA A 27 17.70 -8.47 1.51
C ALA A 27 16.81 -8.96 2.65
N LEU A 28 15.50 -9.03 2.43
CA LEU A 28 14.53 -9.51 3.42
C LEU A 28 14.77 -10.99 3.76
N ARG A 29 15.07 -11.82 2.76
CA ARG A 29 15.45 -13.23 2.93
C ARG A 29 16.67 -13.37 3.84
N LYS A 30 17.71 -12.55 3.64
CA LYS A 30 18.92 -12.56 4.50
C LYS A 30 18.57 -12.23 5.94
N GLN A 31 17.78 -11.18 6.16
CA GLN A 31 17.33 -10.79 7.50
C GLN A 31 16.47 -11.88 8.16
N ALA A 32 15.56 -12.50 7.42
CA ALA A 32 14.74 -13.60 7.92
C ALA A 32 15.59 -14.82 8.30
N ASN A 33 16.61 -15.15 7.49
CA ASN A 33 17.54 -16.23 7.78
C ASN A 33 18.38 -15.95 9.04
N GLU A 34 18.94 -14.74 9.16
CA GLU A 34 19.67 -14.32 10.36
C GLU A 34 18.79 -14.41 11.61
N LEU A 35 17.54 -13.92 11.53
CA LEU A 35 16.59 -13.97 12.64
C LEU A 35 16.22 -15.41 13.02
N SER A 36 15.99 -16.27 12.02
CA SER A 36 15.70 -17.70 12.23
C SER A 36 16.83 -18.38 13.00
N ILE A 37 18.09 -18.13 12.61
CA ILE A 37 19.27 -18.71 13.24
C ILE A 37 19.49 -18.13 14.65
N LEU A 38 19.50 -16.80 14.79
CA LEU A 38 19.84 -16.13 16.06
C LEU A 38 18.81 -16.39 17.15
N CYS A 39 17.54 -16.48 16.78
CA CYS A 39 16.45 -16.69 17.75
C CYS A 39 15.94 -18.14 17.78
N ASN A 40 16.48 -19.03 16.95
CA ASN A 40 16.02 -20.41 16.79
C ASN A 40 14.51 -20.50 16.55
N ILE A 41 14.00 -19.70 15.62
CA ILE A 41 12.57 -19.64 15.26
C ILE A 41 12.32 -20.14 13.85
N GLU A 42 11.15 -20.74 13.65
CA GLU A 42 10.67 -21.14 12.33
C GLU A 42 10.07 -19.93 11.59
N LEU A 43 10.58 -19.65 10.40
CA LEU A 43 10.12 -18.56 9.55
C LEU A 43 9.87 -19.06 8.13
N GLY A 44 8.75 -18.64 7.55
CA GLY A 44 8.38 -18.93 6.16
C GLY A 44 7.94 -17.67 5.44
N MET A 45 8.32 -17.53 4.17
CA MET A 45 7.95 -16.40 3.32
C MET A 45 7.38 -16.90 1.99
N ILE A 46 6.21 -16.37 1.62
CA ILE A 46 5.58 -16.57 0.32
C ILE A 46 5.18 -15.20 -0.21
N VAL A 47 5.69 -14.81 -1.38
CA VAL A 47 5.41 -13.52 -2.01
C VAL A 47 4.87 -13.73 -3.41
N PHE A 48 3.69 -13.16 -3.67
CA PHE A 48 3.06 -13.13 -4.99
C PHE A 48 3.28 -11.77 -5.64
N THR A 49 3.92 -11.75 -6.80
CA THR A 49 4.13 -10.54 -7.59
C THR A 49 3.03 -10.44 -8.66
N PRO A 50 2.32 -9.31 -8.79
CA PRO A 50 1.35 -9.12 -9.85
C PRO A 50 2.01 -9.27 -11.23
N GLY A 51 1.43 -10.10 -12.10
CA GLY A 51 1.93 -10.34 -13.46
C GLY A 51 3.01 -11.42 -13.57
N GLU A 52 3.43 -12.03 -12.45
CA GLU A 52 4.31 -13.20 -12.46
C GLU A 52 3.53 -14.44 -12.04
N ASN A 53 3.71 -15.54 -12.76
CA ASN A 53 3.02 -16.80 -12.46
C ASN A 53 3.68 -17.57 -11.29
N ASN A 54 4.92 -17.24 -10.96
CA ASN A 54 5.68 -17.91 -9.91
C ASN A 54 5.73 -17.04 -8.65
N ALA A 55 5.54 -17.68 -7.50
CA ALA A 55 5.75 -17.03 -6.22
C ALA A 55 7.22 -17.12 -5.81
N PHE A 56 7.73 -16.06 -5.17
CA PHE A 56 8.98 -16.16 -4.42
C PHE A 56 8.69 -16.91 -3.12
N VAL A 57 9.45 -17.97 -2.84
CA VAL A 57 9.24 -18.82 -1.68
C VAL A 57 10.56 -19.12 -0.99
N TRP A 58 10.57 -19.01 0.34
CA TRP A 58 11.71 -19.32 1.19
C TRP A 58 11.23 -19.89 2.55
N PRO A 59 11.91 -20.87 3.16
CA PRO A 59 13.17 -21.50 2.71
C PRO A 59 12.99 -22.45 1.53
N SER A 60 11.95 -23.28 1.59
CA SER A 60 11.46 -24.09 0.47
C SER A 60 9.92 -24.02 0.42
N LEU A 61 9.34 -24.50 -0.68
CA LEU A 61 7.88 -24.52 -0.83
C LEU A 61 7.18 -25.31 0.27
N ILE A 62 7.78 -26.42 0.70
CA ILE A 62 7.22 -27.32 1.69
C ILE A 62 7.31 -26.64 3.07
N GLU A 63 8.49 -26.19 3.46
CA GLU A 63 8.72 -25.56 4.76
C GLU A 63 7.90 -24.28 4.92
N ALA A 64 7.90 -23.40 3.92
CA ALA A 64 7.11 -22.17 3.98
C ALA A 64 5.61 -22.45 4.09
N LYS A 65 5.10 -23.45 3.37
CA LYS A 65 3.69 -23.89 3.49
C LYS A 65 3.41 -24.46 4.87
N ASP A 66 4.32 -25.25 5.43
CA ASP A 66 4.13 -25.86 6.73
C ASP A 66 4.18 -24.83 7.86
N SER A 67 5.05 -23.83 7.78
CA SER A 67 5.03 -22.69 8.71
C SER A 67 3.71 -21.93 8.66
N VAL A 68 3.15 -21.70 7.45
CA VAL A 68 1.83 -21.08 7.29
C VAL A 68 0.71 -21.96 7.87
N LYS A 69 0.74 -23.27 7.62
CA LYS A 69 -0.25 -24.21 8.19
C LYS A 69 -0.18 -24.23 9.72
N LYS A 70 1.02 -24.31 10.30
CA LYS A 70 1.24 -24.25 11.76
C LYS A 70 0.70 -22.96 12.34
N TYR A 71 0.99 -21.82 11.70
CA TYR A 71 0.42 -20.53 12.08
C TYR A 71 -1.11 -20.59 12.09
N LEU A 72 -1.74 -21.01 10.99
CA LEU A 72 -3.19 -21.11 10.85
C LEU A 72 -3.82 -22.09 11.85
N ALA A 73 -3.16 -23.20 12.16
CA ALA A 73 -3.62 -24.17 13.14
C ALA A 73 -3.51 -23.64 14.58
N SER A 74 -2.48 -22.86 14.88
CA SER A 74 -2.32 -22.16 16.15
C SER A 74 -3.20 -20.89 16.28
N PHE A 75 -3.81 -20.47 15.17
CA PHE A 75 -4.58 -19.24 15.08
C PHE A 75 -5.96 -19.41 15.72
N ASN A 76 -6.06 -19.17 17.03
CA ASN A 76 -7.33 -19.05 17.72
C ASN A 76 -8.03 -17.75 17.30
N LYS A 77 -9.27 -17.86 16.80
CA LYS A 77 -10.13 -16.78 16.28
C LYS A 77 -10.25 -15.55 17.20
N GLY A 78 -9.99 -15.70 18.51
CA GLY A 78 -10.00 -14.62 19.50
C GLY A 78 -8.81 -13.64 19.45
N ASN A 79 -7.71 -13.97 18.76
CA ASN A 79 -6.52 -13.10 18.65
C ASN A 79 -6.50 -12.25 17.37
N LEU A 80 -7.61 -12.16 16.63
CA LEU A 80 -7.72 -11.39 15.38
C LEU A 80 -7.36 -9.90 15.55
N GLU A 81 -7.45 -9.36 16.76
CA GLU A 81 -7.08 -7.98 17.09
C GLU A 81 -5.57 -7.72 17.06
N LYS A 82 -4.73 -8.76 17.19
CA LYS A 82 -3.24 -8.64 17.16
C LYS A 82 -2.61 -8.90 15.80
N LEU A 83 -3.41 -9.05 14.74
CA LEU A 83 -2.88 -8.87 13.39
C LEU A 83 -2.65 -7.36 13.19
N GLU A 84 -1.47 -6.87 13.57
CA GLU A 84 -1.03 -5.51 13.23
C GLU A 84 -0.91 -5.41 11.71
N ARG A 85 -2.03 -5.09 11.07
CA ARG A 85 -2.03 -4.55 9.73
C ARG A 85 -1.22 -3.26 9.85
N HIS A 86 -0.06 -3.20 9.19
CA HIS A 86 0.74 -1.98 8.95
C HIS A 86 -0.05 -0.97 8.06
N ASP A 87 -1.31 -0.77 8.40
CA ASP A 87 -2.39 -0.14 7.66
C ASP A 87 -2.27 1.36 7.73
N HIS A 88 -1.64 1.92 8.75
CA HIS A 88 -1.49 3.38 8.87
C HIS A 88 -0.63 3.96 7.74
N HIS A 89 0.39 3.24 7.28
CA HIS A 89 1.20 3.66 6.12
C HIS A 89 0.44 3.44 4.80
N LEU A 90 -0.25 2.30 4.66
CA LEU A 90 -1.04 1.98 3.46
C LEU A 90 -2.28 2.88 3.30
N LYS A 91 -2.97 3.24 4.39
CA LYS A 91 -4.08 4.20 4.39
C LYS A 91 -3.63 5.59 3.96
N LYS A 92 -2.49 6.07 4.46
CA LYS A 92 -1.92 7.34 4.01
C LYS A 92 -1.60 7.31 2.52
N ILE A 93 -0.95 6.25 2.04
CA ILE A 93 -0.64 6.11 0.61
C ILE A 93 -1.92 6.04 -0.24
N LYS A 94 -2.91 5.22 0.15
CA LYS A 94 -4.22 5.16 -0.55
C LYS A 94 -4.97 6.48 -0.52
N MET A 95 -4.90 7.23 0.58
CA MET A 95 -5.53 8.56 0.69
C MET A 95 -4.82 9.62 -0.14
N VAL A 96 -3.50 9.54 -0.31
CA VAL A 96 -2.73 10.45 -1.18
C VAL A 96 -3.04 10.15 -2.64
N GLU A 97 -3.01 8.88 -3.06
CA GLU A 97 -3.32 8.48 -4.43
C GLU A 97 -4.77 8.79 -4.83
N GLN A 98 -5.75 8.57 -3.95
CA GLN A 98 -7.15 8.91 -4.26
C GLN A 98 -7.38 10.42 -4.35
N LYS A 99 -6.60 11.23 -3.62
CA LYS A 99 -6.64 12.69 -3.73
C LYS A 99 -6.03 13.18 -5.03
N GLU A 100 -4.85 12.66 -5.40
CA GLU A 100 -4.15 13.02 -6.64
C GLU A 100 -4.95 12.61 -7.89
N ASN A 101 -5.57 11.42 -7.88
CA ASN A 101 -6.41 10.96 -8.99
C ASN A 101 -7.70 11.78 -9.13
N GLY A 102 -8.37 12.10 -8.01
CA GLY A 102 -9.57 12.93 -8.04
C GLY A 102 -9.32 14.36 -8.52
N GLU A 103 -8.21 14.98 -8.11
CA GLU A 103 -7.86 16.35 -8.50
C GLU A 103 -7.53 16.44 -10.01
N THR A 104 -6.83 15.43 -10.54
CA THR A 104 -6.54 15.34 -11.98
C THR A 104 -7.83 15.23 -12.80
N LEU A 105 -8.74 14.32 -12.40
CA LEU A 105 -10.05 14.16 -13.04
C LEU A 105 -10.87 15.45 -12.99
N PHE A 106 -10.93 16.12 -11.84
CA PHE A 106 -11.64 17.38 -11.71
C PHE A 106 -11.09 18.47 -12.65
N ASN A 107 -9.77 18.56 -12.78
CA ASN A 107 -9.14 19.54 -13.67
C ASN A 107 -9.46 19.27 -15.15
N GLN A 108 -9.48 18.00 -15.57
CA GLN A 108 -9.87 17.62 -16.94
C GLN A 108 -11.33 18.01 -17.24
N LEU A 109 -12.25 17.77 -16.28
CA LEU A 109 -13.65 18.18 -16.40
C LEU A 109 -13.80 19.70 -16.49
N VAL A 110 -13.09 20.46 -15.65
CA VAL A 110 -13.14 21.93 -15.65
C VAL A 110 -12.59 22.51 -16.94
N LYS A 111 -11.55 21.90 -17.52
CA LYS A 111 -10.99 22.29 -18.81
C LYS A 111 -11.79 21.79 -20.02
N ALA A 112 -12.91 21.09 -19.79
CA ALA A 112 -13.73 20.45 -20.82
C ALA A 112 -12.95 19.47 -21.73
N GLU A 113 -11.84 18.92 -21.23
CA GLU A 113 -11.06 17.87 -21.92
C GLU A 113 -11.78 16.52 -21.88
N ARG A 114 -12.74 16.35 -20.96
CA ARG A 114 -13.53 15.14 -20.77
C ARG A 114 -14.97 15.49 -20.37
N ARG A 115 -15.95 14.70 -20.79
CA ARG A 115 -17.35 14.90 -20.39
C ARG A 115 -17.71 14.11 -19.14
N VAL A 116 -18.78 14.53 -18.47
CA VAL A 116 -19.22 13.95 -17.20
C VAL A 116 -19.81 12.54 -17.37
N ASP A 117 -20.48 12.30 -18.48
CA ASP A 117 -21.08 11.01 -18.84
C ASP A 117 -20.04 9.94 -19.22
N GLU A 118 -18.80 10.34 -19.46
CA GLU A 118 -17.68 9.45 -19.77
C GLU A 118 -16.98 8.89 -18.52
N LEU A 119 -17.45 9.24 -17.32
CA LEU A 119 -16.85 8.79 -16.06
C LEU A 119 -17.37 7.41 -15.65
N ASP A 120 -16.46 6.54 -15.22
CA ASP A 120 -16.86 5.26 -14.63
C ASP A 120 -17.27 5.40 -13.15
N ILE A 121 -17.82 4.31 -12.60
CA ILE A 121 -18.31 4.27 -11.20
C ILE A 121 -17.17 4.52 -10.19
N THR A 122 -15.97 4.05 -10.49
CA THR A 122 -14.79 4.20 -9.61
C THR A 122 -14.26 5.63 -9.62
N GLU A 123 -14.23 6.27 -10.78
CA GLU A 123 -13.85 7.66 -10.99
C GLU A 123 -14.86 8.60 -10.32
N THR A 124 -16.15 8.34 -10.53
CA THR A 124 -17.26 9.05 -9.87
C THR A 124 -17.13 8.97 -8.34
N LYS A 125 -16.84 7.77 -7.81
CA LYS A 125 -16.61 7.56 -6.37
C LYS A 125 -15.37 8.29 -5.86
N SER A 126 -14.33 8.44 -6.67
CA SER A 126 -13.14 9.22 -6.34
C SER A 126 -13.44 10.72 -6.25
N LEU A 127 -14.21 11.26 -7.20
CA LEU A 127 -14.64 12.67 -7.20
C LEU A 127 -15.54 13.01 -6.01
N LEU A 128 -16.51 12.15 -5.69
CA LEU A 128 -17.38 12.32 -4.52
C LEU A 128 -16.57 12.43 -3.22
N LYS A 129 -15.54 11.59 -3.06
CA LYS A 129 -14.63 11.66 -1.91
C LYS A 129 -13.82 12.95 -1.90
N LEU A 130 -13.31 13.39 -3.05
CA LEU A 130 -12.59 14.65 -3.16
C LEU A 130 -13.46 15.83 -2.72
N PHE A 131 -14.70 15.90 -3.21
CA PHE A 131 -15.63 16.97 -2.84
C PHE A 131 -15.96 16.97 -1.35
N ALA A 132 -16.18 15.79 -0.75
CA ALA A 132 -16.39 15.69 0.68
C ALA A 132 -15.20 16.28 1.47
N VAL A 133 -13.96 15.92 1.09
CA VAL A 133 -12.74 16.44 1.74
C VAL A 133 -12.61 17.96 1.57
N LYS A 134 -12.84 18.50 0.37
CA LYS A 134 -12.72 19.94 0.11
C LYS A 134 -13.81 20.74 0.84
N ARG A 135 -15.03 20.19 0.93
CA ARG A 135 -16.15 20.78 1.68
C ARG A 135 -15.85 20.87 3.16
N SER A 136 -15.37 19.80 3.79
CA SER A 136 -14.97 19.82 5.20
C SER A 136 -13.88 20.86 5.49
N LYS A 137 -12.86 20.97 4.61
CA LYS A 137 -11.81 22.00 4.75
C LYS A 137 -12.35 23.43 4.60
N LEU A 138 -13.33 23.66 3.72
CA LEU A 138 -14.00 24.96 3.60
C LEU A 138 -14.80 25.29 4.86
N ASP A 139 -15.49 24.31 5.44
CA ASP A 139 -16.27 24.50 6.66
C ASP A 139 -15.37 24.78 7.88
N GLU A 140 -14.22 24.10 7.99
CA GLU A 140 -13.19 24.43 8.98
C GLU A 140 -12.67 25.86 8.82
N ARG A 141 -12.33 26.27 7.59
CA ARG A 141 -11.87 27.63 7.29
C ARG A 141 -12.92 28.66 7.71
N LYS A 142 -14.20 28.44 7.37
CA LYS A 142 -15.31 29.33 7.75
C LYS A 142 -15.47 29.47 9.27
N LYS A 143 -15.22 28.41 10.04
CA LYS A 143 -15.24 28.48 11.52
C LYS A 143 -14.07 29.32 12.05
N THR A 144 -12.87 29.12 11.50
CA THR A 144 -11.67 29.87 11.92
C THR A 144 -11.72 31.37 11.56
N THR A 145 -12.42 31.76 10.49
CA THR A 145 -12.64 33.18 10.15
C THR A 145 -13.78 33.83 10.92
N LYS A 146 -14.76 33.07 11.45
CA LYS A 146 -15.83 33.60 12.30
C LYS A 146 -15.40 33.91 13.73
N CYS A 147 -14.33 33.28 14.25
CA CYS A 147 -13.80 33.53 15.59
C CYS A 147 -12.78 34.68 15.69
N LYS A 148 -12.67 35.54 14.66
CA LYS A 148 -11.72 36.66 14.60
C LYS A 148 -12.36 38.06 14.74
N CYS A 149 -13.62 38.13 15.18
CA CYS A 149 -14.30 39.38 15.55
C CYS A 149 -14.62 39.37 17.04
#